data_AF-A0A0Q4NHY9-F1
#
_entry.id   AF-A0A0Q4NHY9-F1
#
_cell.length_a   1.000
_cell.length_b   1.000
_cell.length_c   1.000
_cell.angle_alpha   90.00
_cell.angle_beta   90.00
_cell.angle_gamma   90.00
#
_symmetry.space_group_name_H-M   'P 1'
#
loop_
_entity.id
_entity.type
_entity.pdbx_description
1 polymer ?
#
loop_
_entity_poly.entity_id
_entity_poly.type
_entity_poly.pdbx_seq_one_letter_code
_entity_poly.pdbx_strand_id
1 'polypeptide(L)'
;MITKVSNIRANSNHAIFIGRSRDPYHFGNPFPIGGKNPLHENQVFDRAGCILAFHDWLAGKPGYEKIEQDRRRWILENLETLRAQTLGCFCAPKACHGDAYRVFLGEITYDDLLDIVQGRPKVQVAPAHEAPLQGSLL
;
A
#
# COMPACT_ATOMS: atom_id res chain seq x y z
N MET A 1 8.07 -4.07 -16.26
CA MET A 1 7.14 -4.91 -15.45
C MET A 1 6.51 -4.02 -14.40
N ILE A 2 5.26 -4.27 -14.03
CA ILE A 2 4.56 -3.54 -12.96
C ILE A 2 4.63 -4.32 -11.65
N THR A 3 4.63 -3.61 -10.51
CA THR A 3 4.46 -4.25 -9.21
C THR A 3 3.09 -4.92 -9.14
N LYS A 4 3.06 -6.16 -8.65
CA LYS A 4 1.81 -6.92 -8.49
C LYS A 4 1.81 -7.69 -7.18
N VAL A 5 0.62 -7.90 -6.63
CA VAL A 5 0.46 -8.71 -5.41
C VAL A 5 -0.03 -10.11 -5.77
N SER A 6 0.67 -11.14 -5.30
CA SER A 6 0.27 -12.55 -5.43
C SER A 6 -0.15 -13.12 -4.07
N ASN A 7 -1.08 -14.08 -4.10
CA ASN A 7 -1.46 -14.83 -2.91
C ASN A 7 -0.41 -15.91 -2.63
N ILE A 8 0.21 -15.86 -1.45
CA ILE A 8 1.29 -16.76 -1.07
C ILE A 8 0.84 -18.22 -0.93
N ARG A 9 -0.41 -18.46 -0.52
CA ARG A 9 -0.95 -19.83 -0.40
C ARG A 9 -1.22 -20.45 -1.75
N ALA A 10 -1.59 -19.65 -2.74
CA ALA A 10 -1.88 -20.11 -4.09
C ALA A 10 -0.63 -20.13 -4.99
N ASN A 11 0.35 -19.27 -4.71
CA ASN A 11 1.56 -19.13 -5.51
C ASN A 11 2.72 -18.70 -4.61
N SER A 12 3.70 -19.59 -4.43
CA SER A 12 4.89 -19.31 -3.62
C SER A 12 5.92 -18.43 -4.33
N ASN A 13 5.83 -18.22 -5.65
CA ASN A 13 6.79 -17.43 -6.42
C ASN A 13 6.54 -15.92 -6.28
N HIS A 14 6.82 -15.40 -5.09
CA HIS A 14 6.92 -13.98 -4.81
C HIS A 14 8.36 -13.62 -4.50
N ALA A 15 8.78 -12.42 -4.90
CA ALA A 15 10.12 -11.92 -4.63
C ALA A 15 10.22 -11.33 -3.22
N ILE A 16 9.17 -10.61 -2.77
CA ILE A 16 9.19 -9.89 -1.49
C ILE A 16 7.90 -10.17 -0.74
N PHE A 17 8.02 -10.64 0.51
CA PHE A 17 6.87 -10.78 1.41
C PHE A 17 6.51 -9.42 2.02
N ILE A 18 5.24 -9.03 1.92
CA ILE A 18 4.74 -7.75 2.47
C ILE A 18 3.74 -7.93 3.61
N GLY A 19 3.62 -9.13 4.18
CA GLY A 19 2.75 -9.32 5.33
C GLY A 19 3.30 -8.72 6.63
N ARG A 20 2.49 -8.82 7.69
CA ARG A 20 2.97 -8.53 9.05
C ARG A 20 3.94 -9.63 9.50
N SER A 21 5.03 -9.24 10.15
CA SER A 21 6.02 -10.15 10.73
C SER A 21 6.36 -9.73 12.17
N ARG A 22 7.26 -10.46 12.83
CA ARG A 22 7.80 -10.07 14.14
C ARG A 22 8.98 -9.10 14.02
N ASP A 23 9.50 -8.91 12.81
CA ASP A 23 10.53 -7.92 12.54
C ASP A 23 9.91 -6.54 12.68
N PRO A 24 10.51 -5.58 13.41
CA PRO A 24 10.01 -4.20 13.48
C PRO A 24 10.14 -3.44 12.15
N TYR A 25 10.90 -3.92 11.17
CA TYR A 25 11.09 -3.29 9.87
C TYR A 25 10.55 -4.19 8.75
N HIS A 26 9.26 -4.04 8.49
CA HIS A 26 8.55 -4.84 7.49
C HIS A 26 7.46 -4.03 6.78
N PHE A 27 7.07 -4.50 5.60
CA PHE A 27 6.08 -3.87 4.71
C PHE A 27 4.61 -4.18 5.09
N GLY A 28 4.33 -4.57 6.33
CA GLY A 28 2.97 -4.98 6.72
C GLY A 28 2.06 -3.79 7.01
N ASN A 29 0.76 -3.92 6.74
CA ASN A 29 -0.22 -2.93 7.20
C ASN A 29 -0.39 -2.96 8.75
N PRO A 30 -0.18 -1.85 9.50
CA PRO A 30 -0.45 -1.76 10.94
C PRO A 30 -1.93 -1.89 11.31
N PHE A 31 -2.85 -1.70 10.36
CA PHE A 31 -4.30 -1.73 10.57
C PHE A 31 -4.88 -3.12 10.24
N PRO A 32 -5.19 -3.98 11.23
CA PRO A 32 -5.81 -5.26 10.97
C PRO A 32 -7.29 -5.13 10.64
N ILE A 33 -7.77 -5.99 9.74
CA ILE A 33 -9.21 -6.18 9.51
C ILE A 33 -9.86 -6.66 10.81
N GLY A 34 -10.95 -6.03 11.20
CA GLY A 34 -11.63 -6.24 12.49
C GLY A 34 -10.95 -5.55 13.68
N GLY A 35 -9.82 -4.87 13.47
CA GLY A 35 -9.16 -4.06 14.50
C GLY A 35 -9.88 -2.75 14.76
N LYS A 36 -9.68 -2.20 15.97
CA LYS A 36 -10.19 -0.87 16.32
C LYS A 36 -9.61 0.20 15.40
N ASN A 37 -10.44 1.14 14.98
CA ASN A 37 -9.99 2.32 14.25
C ASN A 37 -9.47 3.36 15.26
N PRO A 38 -8.17 3.71 15.24
CA PRO A 38 -7.60 4.67 16.20
C PRO A 38 -8.17 6.09 16.04
N LEU A 39 -8.79 6.39 14.90
CA LEU A 39 -9.43 7.69 14.64
C LEU A 39 -10.92 7.70 14.95
N HIS A 40 -11.55 6.54 15.08
CA HIS A 40 -12.98 6.39 15.27
C HIS A 40 -13.27 5.27 16.29
N GLU A 41 -13.38 5.62 17.57
CA GLU A 41 -13.41 4.69 18.71
C GLU A 41 -14.48 3.58 18.61
N ASN A 42 -15.63 3.88 17.99
CA ASN A 42 -16.75 2.95 17.82
C ASN A 42 -16.76 2.22 16.46
N GLN A 43 -15.66 2.29 15.71
CA GLN A 43 -15.53 1.67 14.40
C GLN A 43 -14.40 0.63 14.40
N VAL A 44 -14.65 -0.49 13.72
CA VAL A 44 -13.61 -1.45 13.36
C VAL A 44 -13.28 -1.31 11.88
N PHE A 45 -12.03 -1.58 11.51
CA PHE A 45 -11.66 -1.57 10.11
C PHE A 45 -12.24 -2.76 9.36
N ASP A 46 -12.92 -2.48 8.25
CA ASP A 46 -13.12 -3.45 7.19
C ASP A 46 -11.89 -3.47 6.25
N ARG A 47 -11.93 -4.28 5.19
CA ARG A 47 -10.80 -4.39 4.26
C ARG A 47 -10.46 -3.06 3.58
N ALA A 48 -11.48 -2.33 3.11
CA ALA A 48 -11.28 -1.06 2.44
C ALA A 48 -10.68 -0.03 3.41
N GLY A 49 -11.26 0.09 4.61
CA GLY A 49 -10.79 0.95 5.68
C GLY A 49 -9.34 0.67 6.06
N CYS A 50 -8.93 -0.60 6.21
CA CYS A 50 -7.52 -0.94 6.46
C CYS A 50 -6.58 -0.41 5.38
N ILE A 51 -6.95 -0.55 4.11
CA ILE A 51 -6.10 -0.19 2.97
C ILE A 51 -6.01 1.33 2.83
N LEU A 52 -7.13 2.03 2.97
CA LEU A 52 -7.17 3.49 2.89
C LEU A 52 -6.48 4.13 4.10
N ALA A 53 -6.67 3.59 5.31
CA ALA A 53 -5.93 4.05 6.48
C ALA A 53 -4.42 3.81 6.32
N PHE A 54 -4.02 2.70 5.69
CA PHE A 54 -2.62 2.43 5.40
C PHE A 54 -2.00 3.43 4.42
N HIS A 55 -2.72 3.74 3.34
CA HIS A 55 -2.33 4.79 2.41
C HIS A 55 -2.17 6.12 3.14
N ASP A 56 -3.17 6.51 3.93
CA ASP A 56 -3.19 7.80 4.63
C ASP A 56 -2.09 7.91 5.69
N TRP A 57 -1.79 6.80 6.37
CA TRP A 57 -0.65 6.68 7.27
C TRP A 57 0.68 6.86 6.53
N LEU A 58 0.89 6.19 5.39
CA LEU A 58 2.10 6.39 4.57
C LEU A 58 2.23 7.85 4.11
N ALA A 59 1.13 8.45 3.64
CA ALA A 59 1.06 9.84 3.21
C ALA A 59 1.26 10.85 4.36
N GLY A 60 1.19 10.41 5.61
CA GLY A 60 1.36 11.29 6.77
C GLY A 60 0.18 12.21 7.02
N LYS A 61 -1.04 11.76 6.69
CA LYS A 61 -2.24 12.55 6.99
C LYS A 61 -2.38 12.77 8.51
N PRO A 62 -2.99 13.89 8.93
CA PRO A 62 -3.25 14.15 10.34
C PRO A 62 -4.03 13.02 11.04
N GLY A 63 -3.73 12.79 12.31
CA GLY A 63 -4.32 11.74 13.15
C GLY A 63 -3.48 10.45 13.24
N TYR A 64 -2.55 10.24 12.31
CA TYR A 64 -1.72 9.04 12.24
C TYR A 64 -0.34 9.20 12.92
N GLU A 65 -0.03 10.36 13.50
CA GLU A 65 1.31 10.79 13.93
C GLU A 65 1.90 9.91 15.04
N LYS A 66 1.06 9.23 15.82
CA LYS A 66 1.49 8.38 16.95
C LYS A 66 1.62 6.90 16.59
N ILE A 67 1.39 6.54 15.34
CA ILE A 67 1.35 5.15 14.90
C ILE A 67 2.66 4.84 14.18
N GLU A 68 3.53 4.04 14.80
CA GLU A 68 4.67 3.36 14.19
C GLU A 68 5.53 4.21 13.21
N GLN A 69 5.85 5.46 13.57
CA GLN A 69 6.49 6.43 12.66
C GLN A 69 7.85 5.97 12.12
N ASP A 70 8.64 5.24 12.91
CA ASP A 70 9.93 4.74 12.45
C ASP A 70 9.78 3.67 11.36
N ARG A 71 8.77 2.80 11.48
CA ARG A 71 8.48 1.81 10.45
C ARG A 71 7.88 2.45 9.21
N ARG A 72 7.05 3.50 9.36
CA ARG A 72 6.55 4.32 8.25
C ARG A 72 7.71 4.87 7.42
N ARG A 73 8.66 5.53 8.09
CA ARG A 73 9.85 6.12 7.49
C ARG A 73 10.68 5.06 6.76
N TRP A 74 10.95 3.94 7.43
CA TRP A 74 11.68 2.82 6.84
C TRP A 74 11.01 2.29 5.57
N ILE A 75 9.68 2.13 5.57
CA ILE A 75 8.95 1.68 4.38
C ILE A 75 9.14 2.67 3.23
N LEU A 76 9.03 3.98 3.48
CA LEU A 76 9.17 5.00 2.45
C LEU A 76 10.60 5.04 1.88
N GLU A 77 11.62 4.90 2.72
CA GLU A 77 13.03 4.82 2.31
C GLU A 77 13.34 3.57 1.47
N ASN A 78 12.59 2.47 1.68
CA ASN A 78 12.79 1.20 0.99
C ASN A 78 11.75 0.93 -0.10
N LEU A 79 10.84 1.87 -0.36
CA LEU A 79 9.68 1.64 -1.23
C LEU A 79 10.09 1.24 -2.65
N GLU A 80 11.12 1.87 -3.20
CA GLU A 80 11.62 1.60 -4.55
C GLU A 80 12.08 0.14 -4.75
N THR A 81 12.47 -0.56 -3.68
CA THR A 81 12.81 -1.99 -3.74
C THR A 81 11.62 -2.86 -4.16
N LEU A 82 10.39 -2.36 -4.00
CA LEU A 82 9.15 -3.05 -4.38
C LEU A 82 8.79 -2.85 -5.85
N ARG A 83 9.40 -1.89 -6.55
CA ARG A 83 9.06 -1.55 -7.94
C ARG A 83 9.28 -2.73 -8.87
N ALA A 84 8.31 -2.99 -9.74
CA ALA A 84 8.33 -4.09 -10.69
C ALA A 84 8.45 -5.50 -10.06
N GLN A 85 8.29 -5.63 -8.73
CA GLN A 85 8.38 -6.91 -8.03
C GLN A 85 7.02 -7.60 -7.92
N THR A 86 7.07 -8.93 -7.74
CA THR A 86 5.90 -9.70 -7.28
C THR A 86 5.90 -9.75 -5.76
N LEU A 87 4.92 -9.10 -5.14
CA LEU A 87 4.76 -8.97 -3.71
C LEU A 87 3.86 -10.08 -3.16
N GLY A 88 4.35 -10.84 -2.19
CA GLY A 88 3.59 -11.90 -1.53
C GLY A 88 2.71 -11.33 -0.42
N CYS A 89 1.39 -11.55 -0.50
CA CYS A 89 0.47 -11.26 0.59
C CYS A 89 -0.71 -12.25 0.64
N PHE A 90 -1.16 -12.61 1.84
CA PHE A 90 -2.36 -13.46 2.02
C PHE A 90 -3.67 -12.82 1.56
N CYS A 91 -3.70 -11.50 1.35
CA CYS A 91 -4.90 -10.75 0.98
C CYS A 91 -5.31 -10.89 -0.49
N ALA A 92 -4.34 -11.12 -1.39
CA ALA A 92 -4.64 -11.31 -2.82
C ALA A 92 -5.55 -12.53 -3.03
N PRO A 93 -6.36 -12.60 -4.11
CA PRO A 93 -6.46 -11.65 -5.22
C PRO A 93 -7.33 -10.42 -4.93
N LYS A 94 -7.99 -10.36 -3.77
CA LYS A 94 -8.78 -9.18 -3.36
C LYS A 94 -7.89 -7.95 -3.19
N ALA A 95 -8.52 -6.78 -2.99
CA ALA A 95 -7.83 -5.56 -2.61
C ALA A 95 -6.85 -5.83 -1.43
N CYS A 96 -5.64 -5.33 -1.57
CA CYS A 96 -4.51 -5.57 -0.68
C CYS A 96 -3.83 -4.25 -0.34
N HIS A 97 -3.20 -4.18 0.84
CA HIS A 97 -2.38 -3.01 1.20
C HIS A 97 -1.21 -2.78 0.22
N GLY A 98 -0.74 -3.84 -0.46
CA GLY A 98 0.24 -3.71 -1.53
C GLY A 98 -0.25 -2.90 -2.74
N ASP A 99 -1.56 -2.73 -2.91
CA ASP A 99 -2.10 -1.82 -3.93
C ASP A 99 -1.83 -0.35 -3.54
N ALA A 100 -1.78 -0.03 -2.24
CA ALA A 100 -1.40 1.32 -1.80
C ALA A 100 0.06 1.64 -2.15
N TYR A 101 0.98 0.68 -2.07
CA TYR A 101 2.36 0.89 -2.50
C TYR A 101 2.47 1.29 -3.97
N ARG A 102 1.60 0.75 -4.83
CA ARG A 102 1.57 1.10 -6.25
C ARG A 102 1.20 2.57 -6.47
N VAL A 103 0.41 3.19 -5.57
CA VAL A 103 0.15 4.64 -5.60
C VAL A 103 1.44 5.43 -5.37
N PHE A 104 2.18 5.10 -4.31
CA PHE A 104 3.43 5.81 -3.98
C PHE A 104 4.57 5.55 -4.98
N LEU A 105 4.53 4.40 -5.67
CA LEU A 105 5.43 4.11 -6.79
C LEU A 105 5.02 4.83 -8.09
N GLY A 106 3.87 5.51 -8.13
CA GLY A 106 3.33 6.14 -9.33
C GLY A 106 2.83 5.15 -10.39
N GLU A 107 2.55 3.90 -10.00
CA GLU A 107 2.06 2.86 -10.92
C GLU A 107 0.54 2.81 -11.06
N ILE A 108 -0.19 3.44 -10.14
CA ILE A 108 -1.64 3.69 -10.22
C ILE A 108 -1.93 5.01 -9.52
N THR A 109 -3.09 5.62 -9.80
CA THR A 109 -3.57 6.80 -9.09
C THR A 109 -4.24 6.43 -7.76
N TYR A 110 -4.54 7.43 -6.93
CA TYR A 110 -5.37 7.21 -5.74
C TYR A 110 -6.81 6.82 -6.12
N ASP A 111 -7.35 7.35 -7.22
CA ASP A 111 -8.69 6.99 -7.71
C ASP A 111 -8.74 5.52 -8.15
N ASP A 112 -7.69 5.02 -8.78
CA ASP A 112 -7.56 3.59 -9.07
C ASP A 112 -7.56 2.74 -7.79
N LEU A 113 -6.92 3.23 -6.71
CA LEU A 113 -6.96 2.56 -5.42
C LEU A 113 -8.39 2.54 -4.84
N LEU A 114 -9.14 3.64 -4.95
CA LEU A 114 -10.55 3.72 -4.54
C LEU A 114 -11.40 2.71 -5.29
N ASP A 115 -11.22 2.63 -6.61
CA ASP A 115 -11.88 1.65 -7.47
C ASP A 115 -11.57 0.21 -7.05
N ILE A 116 -10.30 -0.10 -6.78
CA ILE A 116 -9.86 -1.43 -6.34
C ILE A 116 -10.50 -1.81 -5.00
N VAL A 117 -10.53 -0.91 -4.01
CA VAL A 117 -11.13 -1.23 -2.69
C VAL A 117 -12.64 -1.40 -2.76
N GLN A 118 -13.29 -0.81 -3.77
CA GLN A 118 -14.71 -1.03 -4.10
C GLN A 118 -14.95 -2.33 -4.89
N GLY A 119 -13.90 -3.09 -5.20
CA GLY A 119 -13.99 -4.39 -5.86
C GLY A 119 -13.87 -4.34 -7.38
N ARG A 120 -13.51 -3.19 -7.97
CA ARG A 120 -13.19 -3.14 -9.40
C ARG A 120 -11.89 -3.89 -9.69
N PRO A 121 -11.71 -4.40 -10.93
CA PRO A 121 -10.48 -5.09 -11.32
C PRO A 121 -9.24 -4.22 -11.13
N LYS A 122 -8.12 -4.84 -10.74
CA LYS A 122 -6.85 -4.14 -10.56
C LYS A 122 -6.29 -3.68 -11.91
N VAL A 123 -5.90 -2.41 -11.98
CA VAL A 123 -5.22 -1.84 -13.15
C VAL A 123 -3.89 -2.55 -13.37
N GLN A 124 -3.65 -3.02 -14.60
CA GLN A 124 -2.45 -3.78 -15.01
C GLN A 124 -1.45 -2.95 -15.83
N VAL A 125 -1.65 -1.65 -15.92
CA VAL A 125 -0.81 -0.69 -16.66
C VAL A 125 -0.34 0.40 -15.71
N ALA A 126 0.90 0.86 -15.86
CA ALA A 126 1.35 2.08 -15.20
C ALA A 126 0.68 3.29 -15.89
N PRO A 127 0.25 4.32 -15.16
CA PRO A 127 -0.13 5.58 -15.80
C PRO A 127 1.07 6.09 -16.59
N ALA A 128 0.80 6.70 -17.74
CA ALA A 128 1.84 7.40 -18.48
C ALA A 128 2.46 8.44 -17.53
N HIS A 129 3.76 8.34 -17.29
CA HIS A 129 4.51 9.33 -16.52
C HIS A 129 4.32 10.68 -17.23
N GLU A 130 3.49 11.57 -16.70
CA GLU A 130 3.64 12.98 -17.03
C GLU A 130 4.98 13.41 -16.45
N ALA A 131 5.87 13.80 -17.36
CA ALA A 131 7.23 14.25 -17.08
C ALA A 131 7.22 15.50 -16.17
N PRO A 132 8.34 15.83 -15.51
CA PRO A 132 8.38 16.88 -14.50
C PRO A 132 7.98 18.24 -15.09
N LEU A 133 7.30 19.05 -14.29
CA LEU A 133 7.09 20.47 -14.56
C LEU A 133 8.42 21.09 -15.01
N GLN A 134 8.37 21.64 -16.23
CA GLN A 134 9.49 22.24 -16.93
C GLN A 134 10.20 23.27 -16.06
N GLY A 135 11.52 23.33 -16.23
CA GLY A 135 12.40 24.24 -15.51
C GLY A 135 11.89 25.68 -15.51
N SER A 136 11.94 26.30 -14.33
CA SER A 136 11.93 27.74 -14.22
C SER A 136 13.30 28.22 -14.67
N LEU A 137 13.43 28.51 -15.97
CA LEU A 137 14.30 29.58 -16.43
C LEU A 137 13.84 30.85 -15.71
N LEU A 138 14.69 31.40 -14.85
CA LEU A 138 14.99 32.82 -14.67
C LEU A 138 16.20 32.95 -13.74
#